data_AF-A0A3N5RTE4-F1
#
_entry.id   AF-A0A3N5RTE4-F1
#
_cell.length_a   1.000
_cell.length_b   1.000
_cell.length_c   1.000
_cell.angle_alpha   90.00
_cell.angle_beta   90.00
_cell.angle_gamma   90.00
#
_symmetry.space_group_name_H-M   'P 1'
#
loop_
_entity.id
_entity.type
_entity.pdbx_description
1 polymer ?
#
loop_
_entity_poly.entity_id
_entity_poly.type
_entity_poly.pdbx_seq_one_letter_code
_entity_poly.pdbx_strand_id
1 'polypeptide(L)'
;MDDKIFNKESIKMKTKSFVILAVAVLALLVSACAPAAGQPAARTLSVSGNGQAFLAPDIASIYLGVHTENETAAEAVAENTAQTQEVIKAITDFGIDAKDVRTTN
;
A
#
# COMPACT_ATOMS: atom_id res chain seq x y z
N MET A 1 36.02 -55.04 71.28
CA MET A 1 35.08 -54.09 71.88
C MET A 1 34.95 -52.87 70.97
N ASP A 2 33.82 -52.83 70.28
CA ASP A 2 32.99 -51.65 69.98
C ASP A 2 33.53 -50.54 69.06
N ASP A 3 33.32 -50.80 67.76
CA ASP A 3 33.32 -49.80 66.70
C ASP A 3 31.94 -49.10 66.65
N LYS A 4 31.97 -47.77 66.71
CA LYS A 4 31.03 -46.84 66.01
C LYS A 4 29.53 -46.98 66.30
N ILE A 5 29.04 -46.27 67.31
CA ILE A 5 27.64 -45.82 67.38
C ILE A 5 27.62 -44.32 67.69
N PHE A 6 27.82 -43.47 66.68
CA PHE A 6 27.21 -42.14 66.61
C PHE A 6 27.36 -41.66 65.16
N ASN A 7 26.30 -41.09 64.58
CA ASN A 7 26.27 -40.40 63.27
C ASN A 7 25.73 -41.14 62.01
N LYS A 8 25.08 -42.31 62.10
CA LYS A 8 24.48 -42.96 60.91
C LYS A 8 23.01 -42.56 60.63
N GLU A 9 22.26 -42.19 61.66
CA GLU A 9 20.80 -41.94 61.56
C GLU A 9 20.45 -40.53 61.00
N SER A 10 21.19 -39.48 61.35
CA SER A 10 20.97 -38.12 60.83
C SER A 10 21.23 -37.98 59.33
N ILE A 11 22.12 -38.82 58.78
CA ILE A 11 22.44 -38.85 57.36
C ILE A 11 21.26 -39.44 56.57
N LYS A 12 20.66 -40.52 57.08
CA LYS A 12 19.61 -41.30 56.40
C LYS A 12 18.33 -40.48 56.14
N MET A 13 17.97 -39.55 57.04
CA MET A 13 16.76 -38.72 56.90
C MET A 13 16.96 -37.53 55.94
N LYS A 14 18.15 -36.91 55.96
CA LYS A 14 18.52 -35.86 55.00
C LYS A 14 18.68 -36.41 53.58
N THR A 15 19.23 -37.62 53.42
CA THR A 15 19.36 -38.27 52.10
C THR A 15 17.99 -38.59 51.48
N LYS A 16 17.02 -39.09 52.25
CA LYS A 16 15.66 -39.35 51.73
C LYS A 16 14.96 -38.07 51.29
N SER A 17 15.07 -36.99 52.08
CA SER A 17 14.49 -35.68 51.72
C SER A 17 15.19 -35.06 50.50
N PHE A 18 16.51 -35.23 50.39
CA PHE A 18 17.28 -34.78 49.23
C PHE A 18 16.93 -35.54 47.95
N VAL A 19 16.66 -36.85 48.05
CA VAL A 19 16.20 -37.68 46.92
C VAL A 19 14.80 -37.24 46.46
N ILE A 20 13.88 -36.95 47.38
CA ILE A 20 12.53 -36.46 47.03
C ILE A 20 12.61 -35.09 46.34
N LEU A 21 13.43 -34.18 46.87
CA LEU A 21 13.65 -32.87 46.25
C LEU A 21 14.29 -32.99 44.86
N ALA A 22 15.26 -33.87 44.69
CA ALA A 22 15.89 -34.13 43.40
C ALA A 22 14.90 -34.70 42.36
N VAL A 23 14.00 -35.60 42.78
CA VAL A 23 12.96 -36.15 41.90
C VAL A 23 11.92 -35.08 41.53
N ALA A 24 11.53 -34.21 42.46
CA ALA A 24 10.60 -33.13 42.19
C ALA A 24 11.19 -32.08 41.22
N VAL A 25 12.48 -31.75 41.38
CA VAL A 25 13.18 -30.86 40.45
C VAL A 25 13.33 -31.51 39.07
N LEU A 26 13.64 -32.81 39.01
CA LEU A 26 13.74 -33.53 37.74
C LEU A 26 12.38 -33.61 37.02
N ALA A 27 11.28 -33.80 37.75
CA ALA A 27 9.93 -33.80 37.18
C ALA A 27 9.57 -32.43 36.58
N LEU A 28 9.91 -31.33 37.26
CA LEU A 28 9.69 -29.97 36.75
C LEU A 28 10.53 -29.69 35.49
N LEU A 29 11.77 -30.17 35.45
CA LEU A 29 12.64 -30.03 34.27
C LEU A 29 12.11 -30.82 33.07
N VAL A 30 11.52 -32.00 33.29
CA VAL A 30 10.92 -32.81 32.20
C VAL A 30 9.65 -32.16 31.65
N SER A 31 8.82 -31.53 32.49
CA SER A 31 7.60 -30.84 32.02
C SER A 31 7.85 -29.61 31.16
N ALA A 32 9.04 -29.01 31.21
CA ALA A 32 9.42 -27.89 30.35
C ALA A 32 9.77 -28.31 28.90
N CYS A 33 9.90 -29.61 28.63
CA CYS A 33 10.18 -30.15 27.30
C CYS A 33 8.91 -30.60 26.55
N ALA A 34 7.73 -30.17 27.01
CA ALA A 34 6.50 -30.44 26.27
C ALA A 34 6.56 -29.73 24.90
N PRO A 35 6.38 -30.46 23.78
CA PRO A 35 6.35 -29.84 22.46
C PRO A 35 5.18 -28.87 22.41
N ALA A 36 5.47 -27.59 22.18
CA ALA A 36 4.44 -26.59 21.92
C ALA A 36 3.61 -27.07 20.72
N ALA A 37 2.30 -27.25 20.91
CA ALA A 37 1.39 -27.58 19.83
C ALA A 37 1.48 -26.46 18.79
N GLY A 38 2.17 -26.75 17.67
CA GLY A 38 2.39 -25.80 16.60
C GLY A 38 1.04 -25.25 16.11
N GLN A 39 0.88 -23.93 16.16
CA GLN A 39 -0.28 -23.26 15.61
C GLN A 39 -0.45 -23.67 14.13
N PRO A 40 -1.68 -23.91 13.65
CA PRO A 40 -1.89 -24.31 12.26
C PRO A 40 -1.31 -23.24 11.34
N ALA A 41 -0.38 -23.63 10.47
CA ALA A 41 0.26 -22.71 9.53
C ALA A 41 -0.82 -22.02 8.67
N ALA A 42 -0.87 -20.69 8.73
CA ALA A 42 -1.82 -19.91 7.95
C ALA A 42 -1.57 -20.13 6.46
N ARG A 43 -2.59 -20.64 5.75
CA ARG A 43 -2.53 -20.86 4.30
C ARG A 43 -2.71 -19.51 3.60
N THR A 44 -1.61 -18.86 3.24
CA THR A 44 -1.64 -17.58 2.52
C THR A 44 -1.09 -17.73 1.11
N LEU A 45 -1.76 -17.07 0.16
CA LEU A 45 -1.29 -16.89 -1.20
C LEU A 45 -1.06 -15.40 -1.39
N SER A 46 0.19 -14.99 -1.59
CA SER A 46 0.53 -13.59 -1.87
C SER A 46 0.82 -13.44 -3.35
N VAL A 47 0.11 -12.55 -4.02
CA VAL A 47 0.31 -12.24 -5.43
C VAL A 47 0.56 -10.75 -5.56
N SER A 48 1.72 -10.38 -6.10
CA SER A 48 2.01 -9.00 -6.51
C SER A 48 2.01 -8.92 -8.04
N GLY A 49 1.10 -8.12 -8.60
CA GLY A 49 1.09 -7.77 -10.01
C GLY A 49 1.41 -6.30 -10.21
N ASN A 50 2.24 -5.98 -11.20
CA ASN A 50 2.42 -4.63 -11.72
C ASN A 50 1.90 -4.59 -13.15
N GLY A 51 0.97 -3.68 -13.45
CA GLY A 51 0.43 -3.45 -14.78
C GLY A 51 0.81 -2.07 -15.28
N GLN A 52 1.34 -2.00 -16.50
CA GLN A 52 1.58 -0.73 -17.20
C GLN A 52 0.89 -0.82 -18.56
N ALA A 53 0.18 0.24 -18.93
CA ALA A 53 -0.45 0.36 -20.23
C ALA A 53 0.13 1.60 -20.92
N PHE A 54 0.65 1.41 -22.12
CA PHE A 54 1.14 2.50 -22.96
C PHE A 54 0.11 2.71 -24.08
N LEU A 55 -0.40 3.93 -24.16
CA LEU A 55 -1.32 4.35 -25.22
C LEU A 55 -0.76 5.59 -25.89
N ALA A 56 -0.83 5.64 -27.22
CA ALA A 56 -0.54 6.85 -27.95
C ALA A 56 -1.69 7.86 -27.73
N PRO A 57 -1.40 9.15 -27.52
CA PRO A 57 -2.44 10.16 -27.41
C PRO A 57 -3.20 10.32 -28.73
N ASP A 58 -4.52 10.40 -28.66
CA ASP A 58 -5.46 10.47 -29.78
C ASP A 58 -6.21 11.81 -29.89
N ILE A 59 -5.94 12.75 -28.98
CA ILE A 59 -6.59 14.07 -28.92
C ILE A 59 -5.52 15.17 -28.90
N ALA A 60 -5.74 16.23 -29.67
CA ALA A 60 -4.96 17.46 -29.65
C ALA A 60 -5.89 18.67 -29.41
N SER A 61 -5.47 19.61 -28.57
CA SER A 61 -6.20 20.85 -28.30
C SER A 61 -5.38 22.04 -28.77
N ILE A 62 -5.97 22.87 -29.63
CA ILE A 62 -5.33 24.06 -30.20
C ILE A 62 -6.11 25.28 -29.73
N TYR A 63 -5.41 26.31 -29.24
CA TYR A 63 -5.99 27.58 -28.84
C TYR A 63 -5.67 28.63 -29.90
N LEU A 64 -6.71 29.23 -30.47
CA LEU A 64 -6.60 30.33 -31.43
C LEU A 64 -7.23 31.57 -30.82
N GLY A 65 -6.53 32.70 -30.89
CA GLY A 65 -7.03 34.00 -30.45
C GLY A 65 -7.26 34.91 -31.65
N VAL A 66 -8.38 35.63 -31.65
CA VAL A 66 -8.68 36.70 -32.62
C VAL A 66 -8.60 38.02 -31.88
N HIS A 67 -7.73 38.92 -32.34
CA HIS A 67 -7.54 40.25 -31.76
C HIS A 67 -7.88 41.31 -32.80
N THR A 68 -8.75 42.24 -32.41
CA THR A 68 -9.20 43.35 -33.24
C THR A 68 -9.08 44.64 -32.43
N GLU A 69 -8.60 45.70 -33.07
CA GLU A 69 -8.42 47.02 -32.48
C GLU A 69 -9.12 48.05 -33.37
N ASN A 70 -9.97 48.89 -32.76
CA ASN A 70 -10.69 49.97 -33.43
C ASN A 70 -10.85 51.17 -32.49
N GLU A 71 -11.19 52.33 -33.07
CA GLU A 71 -11.40 53.58 -32.33
C GLU A 71 -12.55 53.47 -31.32
N THR A 72 -13.56 52.65 -31.63
CA THR A 72 -14.68 52.38 -30.73
C THR A 72 -14.74 50.91 -30.33
N ALA A 73 -15.12 50.65 -29.07
CA ALA A 73 -15.29 49.29 -28.56
C ALA A 73 -16.38 48.52 -29.32
N ALA A 74 -17.42 49.20 -29.78
CA ALA A 74 -18.52 48.58 -30.52
C ALA A 74 -18.05 48.03 -31.87
N GLU A 75 -17.25 48.79 -32.61
CA GLU A 75 -16.67 48.38 -33.88
C GLU A 75 -15.64 47.26 -33.68
N ALA A 76 -14.80 47.35 -32.65
CA ALA A 76 -13.83 46.31 -32.32
C ALA A 76 -14.50 44.95 -32.06
N VAL A 77 -15.61 44.93 -31.31
CA VAL A 77 -16.35 43.69 -31.01
C VAL A 77 -17.09 43.15 -32.23
N ALA A 78 -17.70 44.04 -33.02
CA ALA A 78 -18.39 43.64 -34.25
C ALA A 78 -17.43 42.99 -35.25
N GLU A 79 -16.25 43.59 -35.44
CA GLU A 79 -15.19 43.03 -36.28
C GLU A 79 -14.60 41.75 -35.70
N ASN A 80 -14.39 41.68 -34.38
CA ASN A 80 -13.92 40.46 -33.72
C ASN A 80 -14.85 39.27 -33.98
N THR A 81 -16.14 39.52 -33.87
CA THR A 81 -17.18 38.50 -34.08
C THR A 81 -17.18 38.03 -35.53
N ALA A 82 -17.05 38.95 -36.49
CA ALA A 82 -17.00 38.61 -37.91
C ALA A 82 -15.76 37.76 -38.24
N GLN A 83 -14.56 38.19 -37.81
CA GLN A 83 -13.32 37.46 -38.04
C GLN A 83 -13.33 36.09 -37.33
N THR A 84 -13.86 36.00 -36.12
CA THR A 84 -14.04 34.73 -35.41
C THR A 84 -14.93 33.77 -36.19
N GLN A 85 -16.01 34.28 -36.80
CA GLN A 85 -16.91 33.45 -37.59
C GLN A 85 -16.25 32.92 -38.88
N GLU A 86 -15.40 33.73 -39.52
CA GLU A 86 -14.60 33.29 -40.68
C GLU A 86 -13.60 32.19 -40.31
N VAL A 87 -12.92 32.34 -39.16
CA VAL A 87 -11.99 31.31 -38.67
C VAL A 87 -12.74 30.00 -38.37
N ILE A 88 -13.89 30.07 -37.71
CA ILE A 88 -14.73 28.88 -37.46
C ILE A 88 -15.13 28.22 -38.78
N LYS A 89 -15.54 29.01 -39.78
CA LYS A 89 -15.91 28.49 -41.10
C LYS A 89 -14.73 27.80 -41.78
N ALA A 90 -13.54 28.39 -41.75
CA ALA A 90 -12.35 27.78 -42.32
C ALA A 90 -11.99 26.44 -41.63
N ILE A 91 -12.16 26.36 -40.30
CA ILE A 91 -11.95 25.15 -39.51
C ILE A 91 -12.97 24.05 -39.88
N THR A 92 -14.25 24.41 -40.02
CA THR A 92 -15.30 23.48 -40.43
C THR A 92 -15.11 23.02 -41.89
N ASP A 93 -14.72 23.92 -42.78
CA ASP A 93 -14.38 23.59 -44.18
C ASP A 93 -13.16 22.64 -44.27
N PHE A 94 -12.28 22.66 -43.27
CA PHE A 94 -11.15 21.74 -43.13
C PHE A 94 -11.55 20.33 -42.64
N GLY A 95 -12.83 20.12 -42.31
CA GLY A 95 -13.37 18.83 -41.88
C GLY A 95 -13.39 18.61 -40.37
N ILE A 96 -13.21 19.66 -39.57
CA ILE A 96 -13.37 19.60 -38.11
C ILE A 96 -14.84 19.83 -37.77
N ASP A 97 -15.44 18.93 -36.99
CA ASP A 97 -16.83 19.05 -36.59
C ASP A 97 -17.06 20.30 -35.72
N ALA A 98 -18.19 20.97 -35.92
CA ALA A 98 -18.57 22.16 -35.14
C ALA A 98 -18.68 21.88 -33.63
N LYS A 99 -18.90 20.61 -33.23
CA LYS A 99 -18.95 20.18 -31.83
C LYS A 99 -17.59 20.28 -31.11
N ASP A 100 -16.50 20.24 -31.87
CA ASP A 100 -15.13 20.24 -31.36
C ASP A 100 -14.54 21.65 -31.31
N VAL A 101 -15.29 22.65 -31.78
CA VAL A 101 -14.91 24.07 -31.75
C VAL A 101 -15.62 24.76 -30.57
N ARG A 102 -14.83 25.39 -29.69
CA ARG A 102 -15.35 26.16 -28.56
C ARG A 102 -14.73 27.54 -28.51
N THR A 103 -15.56 28.56 -28.35
CA THR A 103 -15.14 29.94 -28.14
C THR A 103 -15.41 30.37 -26.68
N THR A 104 -14.59 31.28 -26.19
CA THR A 104 -14.76 31.98 -24.91
C THR A 104 -14.65 33.47 -25.18
N ASN A 105 -15.59 34.27 -24.67
CA ASN A 105 -15.59 35.73 -24.79
C ASN A 105 -15.16 36.36 -23.47
#